data_AF-A0A533RVZ9-F1
#
_entry.id   AF-A0A533RVZ9-F1
#
_cell.length_a   1.000
_cell.length_b   1.000
_cell.length_c   1.000
_cell.angle_alpha   90.00
_cell.angle_beta   90.00
_cell.angle_gamma   90.00
#
_symmetry.space_group_name_H-M   'P 1'
#
loop_
_entity.id
_entity.type
_entity.pdbx_description
1 polymer ?
#
loop_
_entity_poly.entity_id
_entity_poly.type
_entity_poly.pdbx_seq_one_letter_code
_entity_poly.pdbx_strand_id
1 'polypeptide(L)'
;GKDGLRAKDGTLFRFQFTYTSGSTFAEQLGTVLKESLGKEGIEVSLRPLEWATFIKGLDERAFDAAVLSWSLPVEQDPYQVWHSSQSKEGSNFVGFENAEADRLIEGARTEFDRKKRIALYQRFHRLLHEEQPYTFLFMGESLVAVDRRFEGVTVHKLGLDSREWWVPERRQKYR
;
A
#
# COMPACT_ATOMS: atom_id res chain seq x y z
N GLY A 1 -19.06 -22.15 -14.48
CA GLY A 1 -20.48 -22.21 -14.11
C GLY A 1 -21.31 -22.27 -15.37
N LYS A 2 -22.62 -22.51 -15.24
CA LYS A 2 -23.55 -22.18 -16.33
C LYS A 2 -23.44 -20.66 -16.55
N ASP A 3 -23.46 -20.21 -17.81
CA ASP A 3 -23.40 -18.79 -18.22
C ASP A 3 -22.01 -18.12 -18.22
N GLY A 4 -20.92 -18.89 -18.31
CA GLY A 4 -19.56 -18.33 -18.50
C GLY A 4 -18.89 -17.78 -17.23
N LEU A 5 -19.61 -17.76 -16.10
CA LEU A 5 -19.08 -17.31 -14.81
C LEU A 5 -18.31 -18.42 -14.08
N ARG A 6 -17.20 -18.06 -13.43
CA ARG A 6 -16.44 -18.97 -12.54
C ARG A 6 -17.24 -19.23 -11.27
N ALA A 7 -17.27 -20.49 -10.88
CA ALA A 7 -17.97 -20.93 -9.67
C ALA A 7 -17.23 -22.11 -9.06
N LYS A 8 -17.25 -22.21 -7.73
CA LYS A 8 -16.77 -23.36 -6.97
C LYS A 8 -17.79 -23.67 -5.88
N ASP A 9 -18.17 -24.94 -5.76
CA ASP A 9 -19.13 -25.42 -4.74
C ASP A 9 -20.47 -24.63 -4.74
N GLY A 10 -20.91 -24.18 -5.91
CA GLY A 10 -22.13 -23.38 -6.08
C GLY A 10 -21.97 -21.88 -5.78
N THR A 11 -20.81 -21.45 -5.30
CA THR A 11 -20.48 -20.03 -5.08
C THR A 11 -19.85 -19.42 -6.32
N LEU A 12 -20.46 -18.36 -6.87
CA LEU A 12 -19.89 -17.58 -7.96
C LEU A 12 -18.67 -16.80 -7.47
N PHE A 13 -17.64 -16.70 -8.31
CA PHE A 13 -16.52 -15.81 -8.02
C PHE A 13 -16.93 -14.38 -8.36
N ARG A 14 -17.42 -13.67 -7.35
CA ARG A 14 -17.78 -12.26 -7.42
C ARG A 14 -17.23 -11.51 -6.21
N PHE A 15 -16.83 -10.26 -6.39
CA PHE A 15 -16.34 -9.42 -5.29
C PHE A 15 -16.56 -7.93 -5.52
N GLN A 16 -16.51 -7.15 -4.43
CA GLN A 16 -16.52 -5.69 -4.44
C GLN A 16 -15.09 -5.13 -4.46
N PHE A 17 -14.76 -4.35 -5.49
CA PHE A 17 -13.55 -3.57 -5.56
C PHE A 17 -13.79 -2.17 -4.98
N THR A 18 -13.25 -1.95 -3.77
CA THR A 18 -13.49 -0.78 -2.95
C THR A 18 -12.36 0.24 -3.12
N TYR A 19 -12.69 1.52 -3.28
CA TYR A 19 -11.70 2.57 -3.45
C TYR A 19 -12.21 3.93 -2.98
N THR A 20 -11.31 4.90 -2.80
CA THR A 20 -11.69 6.26 -2.42
C THR A 20 -12.32 7.02 -3.60
N SER A 21 -13.52 7.56 -3.41
CA SER A 21 -14.23 8.42 -4.36
C SER A 21 -13.37 9.63 -4.77
N GLY A 22 -13.38 9.97 -6.06
CA GLY A 22 -12.60 11.09 -6.59
C GLY A 22 -11.16 10.74 -6.98
N SER A 23 -10.71 9.50 -6.73
CA SER A 23 -9.45 8.99 -7.28
C SER A 23 -9.65 8.53 -8.72
N THR A 24 -9.26 9.37 -9.68
CA THR A 24 -9.31 9.02 -11.12
C THR A 24 -8.53 7.74 -11.43
N PHE A 25 -7.38 7.55 -10.78
CA PHE A 25 -6.58 6.33 -10.94
C PHE A 25 -7.35 5.08 -10.50
N ALA A 26 -7.96 5.12 -9.31
CA ALA A 26 -8.67 3.95 -8.78
C ALA A 26 -9.94 3.62 -9.59
N GLU A 27 -10.64 4.63 -10.10
CA GLU A 27 -11.78 4.46 -11.00
C GLU A 27 -11.40 3.79 -12.33
N GLN A 28 -10.29 4.22 -12.93
CA GLN A 28 -9.77 3.61 -14.15
C GLN A 28 -9.30 2.18 -13.91
N LEU A 29 -8.56 1.94 -12.82
CA LEU A 29 -8.13 0.60 -12.44
C LEU A 29 -9.33 -0.32 -12.21
N GLY A 30 -10.35 0.14 -11.48
CA GLY A 30 -11.58 -0.62 -11.23
C GLY A 30 -12.28 -1.01 -12.52
N THR A 31 -12.40 -0.09 -13.49
CA THR A 31 -12.98 -0.37 -14.81
C THR A 31 -12.17 -1.43 -15.56
N VAL A 32 -10.85 -1.30 -15.61
CA VAL A 32 -9.96 -2.28 -16.26
C VAL A 32 -10.07 -3.66 -15.61
N LEU A 33 -10.09 -3.72 -14.27
CA LEU A 33 -10.28 -4.97 -13.53
C LEU A 33 -11.62 -5.60 -13.85
N LYS A 34 -12.71 -4.81 -13.83
CA LYS A 34 -14.06 -5.30 -14.13
C LYS A 34 -14.15 -5.88 -15.54
N GLU A 35 -13.59 -5.20 -16.54
CA GLU A 35 -13.60 -5.69 -17.92
C GLU A 35 -12.72 -6.93 -18.12
N SER A 36 -11.50 -6.91 -17.57
CA SER A 36 -10.53 -7.98 -17.77
C SER A 36 -10.95 -9.26 -17.04
N LEU A 37 -11.37 -9.13 -15.78
CA LEU A 37 -11.83 -10.26 -14.97
C LEU A 37 -13.20 -10.76 -15.43
N GLY A 38 -14.06 -9.88 -15.96
CA GLY A 38 -15.34 -10.27 -16.56
C GLY A 38 -15.17 -11.22 -17.76
N LYS A 39 -14.15 -11.01 -18.61
CA LYS A 39 -13.80 -11.94 -19.70
C LYS A 39 -13.38 -13.32 -19.20
N GLU A 40 -12.82 -13.37 -18.00
CA GLU A 40 -12.43 -14.60 -17.31
C GLU A 40 -13.55 -15.20 -16.44
N GLY A 41 -14.77 -14.64 -16.50
CA GLY A 41 -15.94 -15.12 -15.77
C GLY A 41 -15.96 -14.71 -14.29
N ILE A 42 -15.21 -13.70 -13.89
CA ILE A 42 -15.21 -13.16 -12.52
C ILE A 42 -15.98 -11.84 -12.50
N GLU A 43 -16.97 -11.74 -11.62
CA GLU A 43 -17.81 -10.55 -11.51
C GLU A 43 -17.21 -9.54 -10.52
N VAL A 44 -16.91 -8.33 -11.00
CA VAL A 44 -16.40 -7.24 -10.16
C VAL A 44 -17.41 -6.11 -10.10
N SER A 45 -17.79 -5.72 -8.88
CA SER A 45 -18.61 -4.55 -8.62
C SER A 45 -17.76 -3.43 -8.02
N LEU A 46 -17.95 -2.20 -8.49
CA LEU A 46 -17.17 -1.03 -8.04
C LEU A 46 -17.86 -0.39 -6.84
N ARG A 47 -17.09 -0.11 -5.78
CA ARG A 47 -17.58 0.50 -4.54
C ARG A 47 -16.74 1.74 -4.19
N PRO A 48 -17.04 2.90 -4.79
CA PRO A 48 -16.43 4.16 -4.39
C PRO A 48 -16.95 4.61 -3.01
N LEU A 49 -16.06 4.99 -2.10
CA LEU A 49 -16.38 5.48 -0.76
C LEU A 49 -15.66 6.80 -0.47
N GLU A 50 -16.30 7.69 0.30
CA GLU A 50 -15.60 8.84 0.89
C GLU A 50 -14.48 8.35 1.83
N TRP A 51 -13.38 9.11 1.96
CA TRP A 51 -12.16 8.70 2.66
C TRP A 51 -12.39 8.18 4.08
N ALA A 52 -13.16 8.88 4.91
CA ALA A 52 -13.39 8.44 6.29
C ALA A 52 -14.15 7.11 6.34
N THR A 53 -15.09 6.90 5.41
CA THR A 53 -15.82 5.64 5.29
C THR A 53 -14.94 4.51 4.73
N PHE A 54 -14.05 4.84 3.78
CA PHE A 54 -13.08 3.91 3.22
C PHE A 54 -12.12 3.39 4.29
N ILE A 55 -11.49 4.28 5.06
CA ILE A 55 -10.58 3.91 6.15
C ILE A 55 -11.30 3.10 7.22
N LYS A 56 -12.50 3.53 7.66
CA LYS A 56 -13.30 2.75 8.60
C LYS A 56 -13.58 1.33 8.06
N GLY A 57 -13.88 1.20 6.77
CA GLY A 57 -14.08 -0.10 6.14
C GLY A 57 -12.82 -0.96 6.12
N LEU A 58 -11.63 -0.38 5.96
CA LEU A 58 -10.36 -1.10 6.07
C LEU A 58 -10.08 -1.55 7.51
N ASP A 59 -10.31 -0.67 8.49
CA ASP A 59 -10.15 -0.96 9.92
C ASP A 59 -11.13 -2.04 10.40
N GLU A 60 -12.36 -2.05 9.87
CA GLU A 60 -13.37 -3.08 10.17
C GLU A 60 -13.23 -4.34 9.30
N ARG A 61 -12.29 -4.35 8.34
CA ARG A 61 -12.06 -5.44 7.36
C ARG A 61 -13.32 -5.75 6.54
N ALA A 62 -14.11 -4.70 6.29
CA ALA A 62 -15.38 -4.75 5.59
C ALA A 62 -15.21 -4.51 4.06
N PHE A 63 -14.31 -5.27 3.44
CA PHE A 63 -14.00 -5.21 2.01
C PHE A 63 -13.57 -6.59 1.48
N ASP A 64 -13.83 -6.86 0.20
CA ASP A 64 -13.29 -8.05 -0.48
C ASP A 64 -11.93 -7.73 -1.12
N ALA A 65 -11.86 -6.60 -1.84
CA ALA A 65 -10.66 -6.05 -2.43
C ALA A 65 -10.66 -4.53 -2.31
N ALA A 66 -9.48 -3.94 -2.11
CA ALA A 66 -9.31 -2.50 -2.08
C ALA A 66 -8.00 -2.07 -2.76
N VAL A 67 -7.96 -0.83 -3.25
CA VAL A 67 -6.72 -0.19 -3.70
C VAL A 67 -6.36 0.96 -2.78
N LEU A 68 -5.12 0.94 -2.31
CA LEU A 68 -4.53 1.97 -1.45
C LEU A 68 -3.03 2.08 -1.76
N SER A 69 -2.43 3.21 -1.40
CA SER A 69 -0.99 3.43 -1.45
C SER A 69 -0.42 3.59 -0.05
N TRP A 70 0.77 3.02 0.18
CA TRP A 70 1.55 3.27 1.38
C TRP A 70 2.56 4.39 1.16
N SER A 71 2.59 5.37 2.06
CA SER A 71 3.63 6.41 2.12
C SER A 71 4.59 6.06 3.26
N LEU A 72 5.73 5.44 2.91
CA LEU A 72 6.63 4.84 3.89
C LEU A 72 7.99 5.56 3.92
N PRO A 73 8.66 5.61 5.08
CA PRO A 73 10.02 6.12 5.19
C PRO A 73 11.03 5.20 4.47
N VAL A 74 12.27 5.67 4.39
CA VAL A 74 13.39 5.00 3.72
C VAL A 74 13.74 3.66 4.36
N GLU A 75 13.84 3.64 5.69
CA GLU A 75 14.02 2.43 6.47
C GLU A 75 12.68 2.06 7.05
N GLN A 76 12.19 0.89 6.67
CA GLN A 76 10.86 0.43 7.02
C GLN A 76 10.99 -0.74 7.96
N ASP A 77 10.39 -0.60 9.14
CA ASP A 77 10.02 -1.74 9.95
C ASP A 77 8.70 -2.29 9.36
N PRO A 78 8.72 -3.48 8.70
CA PRO A 78 7.53 -4.05 8.08
C PRO A 78 6.48 -4.53 9.09
N TYR A 79 6.79 -4.53 10.39
CA TYR A 79 5.96 -5.12 11.43
C TYR A 79 4.51 -4.62 11.40
N GLN A 80 4.30 -3.30 11.34
CA GLN A 80 2.96 -2.70 11.38
C GLN A 80 2.01 -3.19 10.27
N VAL A 81 2.56 -3.45 9.08
CA VAL A 81 1.78 -3.80 7.87
C VAL A 81 1.69 -5.31 7.66
N TRP A 82 2.70 -6.06 8.10
CA TRP A 82 2.87 -7.46 7.66
C TRP A 82 2.95 -8.49 8.78
N HIS A 83 3.16 -8.09 10.03
CA HIS A 83 3.22 -9.06 11.12
C HIS A 83 1.80 -9.56 11.47
N SER A 84 1.68 -10.86 11.77
CA SER A 84 0.38 -11.50 12.06
C SER A 84 -0.33 -10.84 13.25
N SER A 85 0.41 -10.37 14.25
CA SER A 85 -0.17 -9.64 15.42
C SER A 85 -0.85 -8.32 15.05
N GLN A 86 -0.68 -7.84 13.82
CA GLN A 86 -1.29 -6.60 13.32
C GLN A 86 -2.55 -6.88 12.48
N SER A 87 -2.95 -8.14 12.28
CA SER A 87 -4.12 -8.52 11.46
C SER A 87 -5.46 -8.04 12.05
N LYS A 88 -5.55 -7.95 13.38
CA LYS A 88 -6.79 -7.60 14.10
C LYS A 88 -6.98 -6.13 14.47
N GLU A 89 -5.92 -5.39 14.74
CA GLU A 89 -6.03 -3.98 15.19
C GLU A 89 -4.95 -3.08 14.57
N GLY A 90 -4.06 -3.63 13.73
CA GLY A 90 -3.01 -2.88 13.05
C GLY A 90 -3.29 -2.69 11.57
N SER A 91 -2.24 -2.24 10.86
CA SER A 91 -2.32 -1.91 9.43
C SER A 91 -2.20 -3.11 8.49
N ASN A 92 -2.15 -4.32 9.03
CA ASN A 92 -2.26 -5.54 8.24
C ASN A 92 -3.74 -5.76 7.85
N PHE A 93 -4.26 -4.89 6.99
CA PHE A 93 -5.67 -4.85 6.62
C PHE A 93 -6.14 -6.12 5.90
N VAL A 94 -5.24 -6.80 5.17
CA VAL A 94 -5.55 -8.03 4.44
C VAL A 94 -5.46 -9.29 5.29
N GLY A 95 -5.09 -9.15 6.57
CA GLY A 95 -4.98 -10.27 7.48
C GLY A 95 -3.93 -11.30 7.06
N PHE A 96 -2.80 -10.85 6.51
CA PHE A 96 -1.69 -11.75 6.16
C PHE A 96 -1.10 -12.35 7.44
N GLU A 97 -1.19 -13.67 7.60
CA GLU A 97 -0.64 -14.37 8.76
C GLU A 97 0.33 -15.46 8.28
N ASN A 98 1.62 -15.31 8.60
CA ASN A 98 2.65 -16.25 8.18
C ASN A 98 3.78 -16.32 9.22
N ALA A 99 3.98 -17.50 9.81
CA ALA A 99 4.95 -17.69 10.89
C ALA A 99 6.41 -17.51 10.45
N GLU A 100 6.74 -17.72 9.17
CA GLU A 100 8.08 -17.41 8.65
C GLU A 100 8.25 -15.89 8.51
N ALA A 101 7.24 -15.19 8.00
CA ALA A 101 7.24 -13.73 7.92
C ALA A 101 7.46 -13.11 9.31
N ASP A 102 6.70 -13.54 10.32
CA ASP A 102 6.82 -13.04 11.69
C ASP A 102 8.25 -13.19 12.23
N ARG A 103 8.85 -14.38 12.11
CA ARG A 103 10.23 -14.63 12.56
C ARG A 103 11.27 -13.78 11.83
N LEU A 104 11.10 -13.60 10.52
CA LEU A 104 12.02 -12.78 9.72
C LEU A 104 11.95 -11.32 10.13
N ILE A 105 10.74 -10.80 10.37
CA ILE A 105 10.50 -9.43 10.82
C ILE A 105 11.09 -9.23 12.22
N GLU A 106 10.75 -10.09 13.18
CA GLU A 106 11.26 -10.00 14.56
C GLU A 106 12.79 -10.13 14.63
N GLY A 107 13.36 -11.06 13.85
CA GLY A 107 14.81 -11.21 13.72
C GLY A 107 15.47 -9.97 13.12
N ALA A 108 14.89 -9.37 12.08
CA ALA A 108 15.46 -8.18 11.46
C ALA A 108 15.45 -6.97 12.40
N ARG A 109 14.42 -6.85 13.26
CA ARG A 109 14.31 -5.77 14.26
C ARG A 109 15.37 -5.84 15.37
N THR A 110 15.91 -7.03 15.63
CA THR A 110 16.91 -7.27 16.69
C THR A 110 18.33 -7.53 16.15
N GLU A 111 18.52 -7.50 14.82
CA GLU A 111 19.82 -7.72 14.17
C GLU A 111 20.60 -6.40 13.97
N PHE A 112 21.78 -6.33 14.57
CA PHE A 112 22.67 -5.16 14.53
C PHE A 112 23.71 -5.26 13.41
N ASP A 113 24.02 -6.46 12.90
CA ASP A 113 24.86 -6.62 11.71
C ASP A 113 24.06 -6.26 10.46
N ARG A 114 24.50 -5.21 9.76
CA ARG A 114 23.83 -4.70 8.56
C ARG A 114 23.68 -5.76 7.46
N LYS A 115 24.67 -6.62 7.23
CA LYS A 115 24.61 -7.61 6.14
C LYS A 115 23.60 -8.70 6.47
N LYS A 116 23.58 -9.17 7.73
CA LYS A 116 22.60 -10.15 8.21
C LYS A 116 21.18 -9.58 8.18
N ARG A 117 20.99 -8.34 8.63
CA ARG A 117 19.67 -7.67 8.57
C ARG A 117 19.14 -7.54 7.14
N ILE A 118 20.00 -7.18 6.19
CA ILE A 118 19.64 -7.13 4.77
C ILE A 118 19.21 -8.52 4.25
N ALA A 119 19.91 -9.58 4.63
CA ALA A 119 19.56 -10.94 4.20
C ALA A 119 18.18 -11.38 4.72
N LEU A 120 17.82 -11.02 5.96
CA LEU A 120 16.50 -11.26 6.53
C LEU A 120 15.41 -10.52 5.74
N TYR A 121 15.58 -9.23 5.48
CA TYR A 121 14.61 -8.46 4.67
C TYR A 121 14.48 -8.98 3.24
N GLN A 122 15.58 -9.40 2.61
CA GLN A 122 15.52 -10.00 1.27
C GLN A 122 14.73 -11.31 1.27
N ARG A 123 14.88 -12.15 2.30
CA ARG A 123 14.06 -13.36 2.44
C ARG A 123 12.60 -13.02 2.65
N PHE A 124 12.31 -12.05 3.51
CA PHE A 124 10.94 -11.57 3.75
C PHE A 124 10.28 -11.03 2.47
N HIS A 125 10.99 -10.21 1.68
CA HIS A 125 10.45 -9.71 0.40
C HIS A 125 10.21 -10.82 -0.63
N ARG A 126 11.06 -11.86 -0.67
CA ARG A 126 10.80 -13.05 -1.50
C ARG A 126 9.55 -13.78 -1.03
N LEU A 127 9.38 -13.96 0.27
CA LEU A 127 8.18 -14.58 0.84
C LEU A 127 6.91 -13.78 0.48
N LEU A 128 6.91 -12.46 0.63
CA LEU A 128 5.79 -11.62 0.20
C LEU A 128 5.49 -11.76 -1.30
N HIS A 129 6.52 -11.87 -2.13
CA HIS A 129 6.35 -12.12 -3.56
C HIS A 129 5.74 -13.50 -3.86
N GLU A 130 6.12 -14.53 -3.11
CA GLU A 130 5.58 -15.88 -3.26
C GLU A 130 4.12 -15.97 -2.78
N GLU A 131 3.80 -15.34 -1.65
CA GLU A 131 2.48 -15.42 -1.00
C GLU A 131 1.43 -14.48 -1.63
N GLN A 132 1.86 -13.43 -2.34
CA GLN A 132 0.97 -12.44 -3.00
C GLN A 132 -0.18 -11.90 -2.10
N PRO A 133 0.06 -11.48 -0.84
CA PRO A 133 -1.00 -10.90 -0.02
C PRO A 133 -1.51 -9.57 -0.60
N TYR A 134 -0.68 -8.86 -1.37
CA TYR A 134 -1.06 -7.76 -2.24
C TYR A 134 -0.64 -8.04 -3.69
N THR A 135 -1.45 -7.54 -4.62
CA THR A 135 -0.99 -7.27 -5.99
C THR A 135 -0.31 -5.90 -6.05
N PHE A 136 1.01 -5.87 -5.93
CA PHE A 136 1.77 -4.62 -6.02
C PHE A 136 1.72 -4.05 -7.45
N LEU A 137 1.36 -2.77 -7.57
CA LEU A 137 1.21 -2.10 -8.86
C LEU A 137 2.49 -1.38 -9.29
N PHE A 138 2.87 -0.32 -8.57
CA PHE A 138 4.06 0.49 -8.88
C PHE A 138 4.42 1.40 -7.70
N MET A 139 5.62 1.99 -7.76
CA MET A 139 6.02 3.13 -6.94
C MET A 139 5.88 4.40 -7.78
N GLY A 140 5.01 5.32 -7.36
CA GLY A 140 4.75 6.55 -8.09
C GLY A 140 5.88 7.58 -7.96
N GLU A 141 6.13 8.33 -9.03
CA GLU A 141 7.01 9.51 -8.98
C GLU A 141 6.27 10.69 -8.34
N SER A 142 6.98 11.51 -7.58
CA SER A 142 6.43 12.73 -6.98
C SER A 142 6.96 13.96 -7.72
N LEU A 143 6.05 14.76 -8.28
CA LEU A 143 6.37 16.07 -8.80
C LEU A 143 6.13 17.12 -7.70
N VAL A 144 7.20 17.73 -7.22
CA VAL A 144 7.12 18.75 -6.16
C VAL A 144 7.52 20.11 -6.70
N ALA A 145 6.70 21.13 -6.42
CA ALA A 145 7.02 22.52 -6.68
C ALA A 145 7.40 23.23 -5.38
N VAL A 146 8.59 23.85 -5.36
CA VAL A 146 9.08 24.62 -4.21
C VAL A 146 9.25 26.08 -4.62
N ASP A 147 8.73 26.99 -3.80
CA ASP A 147 8.88 28.43 -4.03
C ASP A 147 10.37 28.83 -3.96
N ARG A 148 10.82 29.67 -4.90
CA ARG A 148 12.21 30.17 -5.00
C ARG A 148 12.70 30.90 -3.74
N ARG A 149 11.81 31.25 -2.81
CA ARG A 149 12.19 31.85 -1.53
C ARG A 149 12.90 30.86 -0.59
N PHE A 150 12.66 29.57 -0.75
CA PHE A 150 13.31 28.53 0.04
C PHE A 150 14.69 28.23 -0.51
N GLU A 151 15.68 28.34 0.36
CA GLU A 151 17.07 27.96 0.13
C GLU A 151 17.36 26.64 0.87
N GLY A 152 18.44 25.94 0.51
CA GLY A 152 18.76 24.63 1.08
C GLY A 152 17.94 23.47 0.50
N VAL A 153 17.28 23.67 -0.64
CA VAL A 153 16.45 22.66 -1.30
C VAL A 153 17.34 21.69 -2.09
N THR A 154 17.63 20.52 -1.50
CA THR A 154 18.39 19.45 -2.16
C THR A 154 17.45 18.31 -2.57
N VAL A 155 17.55 17.85 -3.82
CA VAL A 155 16.86 16.64 -4.30
C VAL A 155 17.74 15.43 -3.99
N HIS A 156 17.37 14.66 -2.99
CA HIS A 156 18.02 13.40 -2.66
C HIS A 156 17.41 12.25 -3.46
N LYS A 157 18.06 11.07 -3.47
CA LYS A 157 17.52 9.86 -4.12
C LYS A 157 16.10 9.49 -3.65
N LEU A 158 15.71 9.96 -2.46
CA LEU A 158 14.48 9.59 -1.76
C LEU A 158 13.52 10.78 -1.64
N GLY A 159 13.76 11.84 -2.42
CA GLY A 159 12.94 13.05 -2.44
C GLY A 159 13.59 14.23 -1.73
N LEU A 160 12.76 15.16 -1.30
CA LEU A 160 13.16 16.40 -0.64
C LEU A 160 13.10 16.26 0.88
N ASP A 161 13.97 16.96 1.61
CA ASP A 161 13.90 17.08 3.07
C ASP A 161 13.63 18.54 3.47
N SER A 162 12.42 18.83 3.93
CA SER A 162 12.02 20.20 4.30
C SER A 162 12.72 20.72 5.56
N ARG A 163 13.39 19.86 6.35
CA ARG A 163 14.17 20.27 7.52
C ARG A 163 15.46 20.97 7.15
N GLU A 164 15.94 20.79 5.91
CA GLU A 164 17.12 21.47 5.36
C GLU A 164 16.79 22.89 4.89
N TRP A 165 15.50 23.23 4.78
CA TRP A 165 15.07 24.45 4.12
C TRP A 165 15.07 25.63 5.06
N TRP A 166 15.43 26.79 4.52
CA TRP A 166 15.36 28.05 5.24
C TRP A 166 14.96 29.18 4.29
N VAL A 167 14.47 30.27 4.86
CA VAL A 167 14.10 31.47 4.10
C VAL A 167 14.99 32.62 4.57
N PRO A 168 15.81 33.22 3.68
CA PRO A 168 16.58 34.42 4.01
C PRO A 168 15.68 35.51 4.58
N GLU A 169 16.13 36.23 5.60
CA GLU A 169 15.32 37.23 6.32
C GLU A 169 14.62 38.22 5.37
N ARG A 170 15.33 38.70 4.34
CA ARG A 170 14.80 39.59 3.30
C ARG A 170 13.65 39.02 2.45
N ARG A 171 13.43 37.70 2.48
CA ARG A 171 12.37 36.98 1.74
C ARG A 171 11.27 36.43 2.67
N GLN A 172 11.36 36.66 3.98
CA GLN A 172 10.34 36.24 4.95
C GLN A 172 9.10 37.15 4.82
N LYS A 173 7.92 36.54 4.62
CA LYS A 173 6.65 37.27 4.42
C LYS A 173 5.90 37.56 5.72
N TYR A 174 6.14 36.76 6.75
CA TYR A 174 5.47 36.83 8.05
C TYR A 174 6.56 36.81 9.12
N ARG A 175 6.53 37.79 10.02
CA ARG A 175 7.38 37.90 11.21
C ARG A 175 6.52 37.70 12.45
#